data_AF-A0A1M6G538-F1
#
_entry.id   AF-A0A1M6G538-F1
#
_cell.length_a   1.000
_cell.length_b   1.000
_cell.length_c   1.000
_cell.angle_alpha   90.00
_cell.angle_beta   90.00
_cell.angle_gamma   90.00
#
_symmetry.space_group_name_H-M   'P 1'
#
loop_
_entity.id
_entity.type
_entity.pdbx_description
1 polymer ?
#
loop_
_entity_poly.entity_id
_entity_poly.type
_entity_poly.pdbx_seq_one_letter_code
_entity_poly.pdbx_strand_id
1 'polypeptide(L)'
;MASLEIQIDDTVLAEAKKVLHSLGLDVEMAVNIYLRRIALEKGLPMPMAVVSPKWTENDSDEGMKETDNDAKSRSRANNKITAEMIDEVWQAFLRYTRGLGEINPLSTEVSIKTGMNRGSAFIYLTVLTNLVKGEPNTRVVKYKDLVHLMDKIRSELGESQYQNALRSLEASVPYWREKISGTFADKVENYCRDHSNE
;
A
#
# COMPACT_ATOMS: atom_id res chain seq x y z
N MET A 1 -23.18 20.89 13.12
CA MET A 1 -23.28 19.43 13.35
C MET A 1 -23.63 18.78 12.03
N ALA A 2 -23.02 17.65 11.69
CA ALA A 2 -23.36 16.87 10.50
C ALA A 2 -24.32 15.74 10.90
N SER A 3 -25.25 15.39 10.02
CA SER A 3 -26.15 14.24 10.20
C SER A 3 -25.65 13.06 9.39
N LEU A 4 -25.77 11.85 9.94
CA LEU A 4 -25.39 10.60 9.29
C LEU A 4 -26.57 9.62 9.37
N GLU A 5 -27.03 9.15 8.22
CA GLU A 5 -28.06 8.13 8.11
C GLU A 5 -27.42 6.83 7.61
N ILE A 6 -27.65 5.73 8.32
CA ILE A 6 -27.04 4.43 8.03
C ILE A 6 -28.16 3.40 7.91
N GLN A 7 -28.24 2.74 6.75
CA GLN A 7 -29.12 1.60 6.56
C GLN A 7 -28.44 0.33 7.07
N ILE A 8 -29.09 -0.34 8.02
CA ILE A 8 -28.60 -1.55 8.68
C ILE A 8 -29.76 -2.52 8.76
N ASP A 9 -29.48 -3.81 8.61
CA ASP A 9 -30.47 -4.85 8.84
C ASP A 9 -31.03 -4.78 10.27
N ASP A 10 -32.36 -4.86 10.41
CA ASP A 10 -33.05 -4.71 11.69
C ASP A 10 -32.61 -5.75 12.73
N THR A 11 -32.26 -6.96 12.29
CA THR A 11 -31.80 -8.04 13.19
C THR A 11 -30.42 -7.70 13.75
N VAL A 12 -29.52 -7.24 12.90
CA VAL A 12 -28.16 -6.81 13.29
C VAL A 12 -28.22 -5.62 14.23
N LEU A 13 -29.06 -4.63 13.92
CA LEU A 13 -29.23 -3.45 14.77
C LEU A 13 -29.81 -3.82 16.14
N ALA A 14 -30.78 -4.73 16.19
CA ALA A 14 -31.38 -5.19 17.43
C ALA A 14 -30.38 -5.96 18.31
N GLU A 15 -29.55 -6.83 17.72
CA GLU A 15 -28.49 -7.55 18.43
C GLU A 15 -27.40 -6.60 18.94
N ALA A 16 -26.92 -5.69 18.09
CA ALA A 16 -25.93 -4.69 18.48
C ALA A 16 -26.43 -3.81 19.62
N LYS A 17 -27.69 -3.37 19.59
CA LYS A 17 -28.29 -2.60 20.70
C LYS A 17 -28.26 -3.35 22.02
N LYS A 18 -28.60 -4.64 22.04
CA LYS A 18 -28.57 -5.45 23.26
C LYS A 18 -27.16 -5.54 23.84
N VAL A 19 -26.15 -5.76 22.99
CA VAL A 19 -24.75 -5.84 23.41
C VAL A 19 -24.22 -4.48 23.89
N LEU A 20 -24.54 -3.40 23.18
CA LEU A 20 -24.11 -2.06 23.59
C LEU A 20 -24.75 -1.64 24.91
N HIS A 21 -26.05 -1.90 25.10
CA HIS A 21 -26.73 -1.59 26.35
C HIS A 21 -26.16 -2.37 27.54
N SER A 22 -25.77 -3.63 27.36
CA SER A 22 -25.12 -4.38 28.45
C SER A 22 -23.74 -3.82 28.82
N LEU A 23 -23.09 -3.10 27.90
CA LEU A 23 -21.86 -2.35 28.14
C LEU A 23 -22.12 -0.90 28.60
N GLY A 24 -23.38 -0.49 28.78
CA GLY A 24 -23.74 0.88 29.16
C GLY A 24 -23.56 1.91 28.05
N LEU A 25 -23.53 1.49 26.79
CA LEU A 25 -23.40 2.34 25.61
C LEU A 25 -24.68 2.35 24.80
N ASP A 26 -25.00 3.47 24.17
CA ASP A 26 -25.98 3.52 23.10
C ASP A 26 -25.30 3.46 21.72
N VAL A 27 -26.12 3.29 20.67
CA VAL A 27 -25.64 3.16 19.30
C VAL A 27 -24.94 4.44 18.83
N GLU A 28 -25.47 5.62 19.19
CA GLU A 28 -24.91 6.89 18.75
C GLU A 28 -23.51 7.12 19.33
N MET A 29 -23.34 6.83 20.62
CA MET A 29 -22.05 6.93 21.30
C MET A 29 -21.04 5.94 20.74
N ALA A 30 -21.46 4.70 20.46
CA ALA A 30 -20.61 3.71 19.82
C ALA A 30 -20.12 4.16 18.42
N VAL A 31 -21.04 4.67 17.58
CA VAL A 31 -20.71 5.21 16.25
C VAL A 31 -19.76 6.40 16.37
N ASN A 32 -20.00 7.32 17.31
CA ASN A 32 -19.15 8.47 17.54
C ASN A 32 -17.74 8.08 18.00
N ILE A 33 -17.62 7.11 18.92
CA ILE A 33 -16.33 6.58 19.37
C ILE A 33 -15.57 5.96 18.19
N TYR A 34 -16.26 5.16 17.37
CA TYR A 34 -15.66 4.51 16.20
C TYR A 34 -15.14 5.52 15.19
N LEU A 35 -15.95 6.53 14.82
CA LEU A 35 -15.55 7.59 13.88
C LEU A 35 -14.40 8.43 14.44
N ARG A 36 -14.42 8.74 15.74
CA ARG A 36 -13.29 9.42 16.40
C ARG A 36 -12.03 8.57 16.36
N ARG A 37 -12.14 7.26 16.58
CA ARG A 37 -10.99 6.35 16.53
C ARG A 37 -10.39 6.29 15.14
N ILE A 38 -11.21 6.23 14.08
CA ILE A 38 -10.74 6.38 12.69
C ILE A 38 -10.02 7.71 12.48
N ALA A 39 -10.61 8.81 12.96
CA ALA A 39 -10.03 10.13 12.80
C ALA A 39 -8.69 10.29 13.53
N LEU A 40 -8.53 9.64 14.69
CA LEU A 40 -7.32 9.65 15.51
C LEU A 40 -6.25 8.69 14.95
N GLU A 41 -6.63 7.46 14.63
CA GLU A 41 -5.69 6.40 14.21
C GLU A 41 -5.40 6.40 12.71
N LYS A 42 -6.12 7.21 11.92
CA LYS A 42 -6.01 7.30 10.46
C LYS A 42 -6.15 5.94 9.76
N GLY A 43 -6.92 5.03 10.35
CA GLY A 43 -7.15 3.68 9.89
C GLY A 43 -8.43 3.09 10.48
N LEU A 44 -8.85 1.92 10.01
CA LEU A 44 -10.00 1.22 10.58
C LEU A 44 -9.61 0.61 11.94
N PRO A 45 -10.40 0.83 13.00
CA PRO A 45 -10.08 0.36 14.34
C PRO A 45 -10.52 -1.10 14.55
N MET A 46 -10.43 -1.92 13.50
CA MET A 46 -10.66 -3.36 13.50
C MET A 46 -9.68 -4.03 12.53
N PRO A 47 -9.06 -5.16 12.88
CA PRO A 47 -8.20 -5.91 11.96
C PRO A 47 -9.05 -6.55 10.84
N MET A 48 -8.75 -6.22 9.59
CA MET A 48 -9.41 -6.78 8.40
C MET A 48 -8.85 -8.19 8.11
N ALA A 49 -9.62 -9.24 8.39
CA ALA A 49 -9.31 -10.58 7.90
C ALA A 49 -9.69 -10.67 6.41
N VAL A 50 -8.71 -10.54 5.52
CA VAL A 50 -8.92 -10.71 4.07
C VAL A 50 -8.75 -12.18 3.71
N VAL A 51 -9.80 -12.82 3.20
CA VAL A 51 -9.71 -14.09 2.48
C VAL A 51 -9.38 -13.76 1.02
N SER A 52 -8.16 -14.04 0.58
CA SER A 52 -7.64 -13.68 -0.75
C SER A 52 -7.95 -14.76 -1.82
N PRO A 53 -8.50 -14.43 -3.00
CA PRO A 53 -8.49 -15.32 -4.15
C PRO A 53 -7.13 -15.26 -4.88
N LYS A 54 -6.68 -16.42 -5.38
CA LYS A 54 -5.41 -16.67 -6.08
C LYS A 54 -5.23 -15.77 -7.31
N TRP A 55 -4.06 -15.15 -7.43
CA TRP A 55 -3.57 -14.51 -8.65
C TRP A 55 -2.80 -15.54 -9.48
N THR A 56 -3.23 -15.78 -10.72
CA THR A 56 -2.44 -16.47 -11.74
C THR A 56 -1.73 -15.43 -12.61
N GLU A 57 -0.40 -15.39 -12.52
CA GLU A 57 0.48 -14.72 -13.49
C GLU A 57 0.33 -15.39 -14.85
N ASN A 58 0.06 -14.62 -15.90
CA ASN A 58 0.36 -15.03 -17.28
C ASN A 58 1.12 -13.89 -17.94
N ASP A 59 2.41 -14.16 -18.14
CA ASP A 59 3.32 -13.49 -19.08
C ASP A 59 2.90 -13.85 -20.51
N SER A 60 2.69 -12.85 -21.37
CA SER A 60 2.95 -12.97 -22.82
C SER A 60 3.02 -11.57 -23.44
N ASP A 61 4.22 -11.25 -23.91
CA ASP A 61 4.56 -10.18 -24.85
C ASP A 61 4.25 -10.70 -26.27
N GLU A 62 3.47 -9.95 -27.07
CA GLU A 62 3.53 -9.96 -28.54
C GLU A 62 2.71 -8.79 -29.12
N GLY A 63 3.18 -8.25 -30.24
CA GLY A 63 2.90 -6.89 -30.68
C GLY A 63 1.63 -6.64 -31.53
N MET A 64 1.32 -5.33 -31.59
CA MET A 64 0.75 -4.57 -32.71
C MET A 64 -0.72 -4.83 -33.14
N LYS A 65 -1.61 -3.87 -32.85
CA LYS A 65 -2.25 -2.95 -33.84
C LYS A 65 -3.37 -2.13 -33.19
N GLU A 66 -3.38 -0.84 -33.50
CA GLU A 66 -4.51 0.07 -33.25
C GLU A 66 -5.76 -0.43 -33.98
N THR A 67 -6.90 -0.34 -33.31
CA THR A 67 -8.18 -0.09 -33.99
C THR A 67 -9.13 0.57 -33.00
N ASP A 68 -9.58 1.78 -33.37
CA ASP A 68 -10.73 2.45 -32.78
C ASP A 68 -11.96 1.55 -32.88
N ASN A 69 -12.67 1.35 -31.77
CA ASN A 69 -14.12 1.47 -31.79
C ASN A 69 -14.71 1.70 -30.40
N ASP A 70 -15.66 2.63 -30.39
CA ASP A 70 -16.39 3.19 -29.27
C ASP A 70 -17.52 2.24 -28.83
N ALA A 71 -17.55 1.82 -27.55
CA ALA A 71 -18.78 1.49 -26.80
C ALA A 71 -18.48 1.00 -25.37
N LYS A 72 -18.71 1.89 -24.40
CA LYS A 72 -19.18 1.65 -23.02
C LYS A 72 -19.08 0.21 -22.46
N SER A 73 -17.94 -0.11 -21.86
CA SER A 73 -17.92 -0.65 -20.50
C SER A 73 -16.77 0.01 -19.76
N ARG A 74 -17.04 0.75 -18.67
CA ARG A 74 -15.99 1.22 -17.77
C ARG A 74 -15.50 0.04 -16.93
N SER A 75 -14.87 -0.93 -17.61
CA SER A 75 -13.86 -1.75 -16.96
C SER A 75 -12.86 -0.78 -16.35
N ARG A 76 -12.67 -0.83 -15.03
CA ARG A 76 -11.56 -0.09 -14.40
C ARG A 76 -10.31 -0.61 -15.08
N ALA A 77 -9.77 0.17 -16.02
CA ALA A 77 -8.49 -0.14 -16.61
C ALA A 77 -7.51 -0.24 -15.44
N ASN A 78 -7.04 -1.46 -15.16
CA ASN A 78 -5.96 -1.67 -14.21
C ASN A 78 -4.75 -0.97 -14.82
N ASN A 79 -4.59 0.32 -14.48
CA ASN A 79 -3.58 1.16 -15.10
C ASN A 79 -2.22 0.58 -14.69
N LYS A 80 -1.53 -0.02 -15.66
CA LYS A 80 -0.25 -0.68 -15.43
C LYS A 80 0.73 0.38 -14.95
N ILE A 81 1.27 0.22 -13.74
CA ILE A 81 2.29 1.12 -13.19
C ILE A 81 3.49 1.16 -14.15
N THR A 82 3.82 2.34 -14.67
CA THR A 82 4.92 2.60 -15.62
C THR A 82 6.18 3.07 -14.89
N ALA A 83 7.33 3.07 -15.59
CA ALA A 83 8.58 3.61 -15.04
C ALA A 83 8.46 5.09 -14.65
N GLU A 84 7.81 5.90 -15.49
CA GLU A 84 7.55 7.32 -15.21
C GLU A 84 6.74 7.54 -13.92
N MET A 85 5.76 6.66 -13.64
CA MET A 85 5.01 6.70 -12.38
C MET A 85 5.92 6.43 -11.17
N ILE A 86 6.86 5.50 -11.29
CA ILE A 86 7.82 5.16 -10.22
C ILE A 86 8.82 6.30 -10.02
N ASP A 87 9.27 6.95 -11.09
CA ASP A 87 10.12 8.13 -11.03
C ASP A 87 9.44 9.28 -10.28
N GLU A 88 8.15 9.49 -10.52
CA GLU A 88 7.40 10.51 -9.79
C GLU A 88 7.21 10.15 -8.32
N VAL A 89 6.96 8.88 -8.01
CA VAL A 89 6.95 8.38 -6.62
C VAL A 89 8.29 8.66 -5.94
N TRP A 90 9.40 8.43 -6.65
CA TRP A 90 10.74 8.70 -6.12
C TRP A 90 10.95 10.18 -5.81
N GLN A 91 10.56 11.08 -6.71
CA GLN A 91 10.63 12.53 -6.46
C GLN A 91 9.76 12.96 -5.27
N ALA A 92 8.54 12.41 -5.18
CA ALA A 92 7.67 12.64 -4.03
C ALA A 92 8.29 12.11 -2.72
N PHE A 93 8.96 10.97 -2.76
CA PHE A 93 9.70 10.41 -1.62
C PHE A 93 10.88 11.30 -1.19
N LEU A 94 11.66 11.83 -2.14
CA LEU A 94 12.73 12.79 -1.82
C LEU A 94 12.18 14.07 -1.17
N ARG A 95 10.99 14.53 -1.58
CA ARG A 95 10.32 15.65 -0.91
C ARG A 95 9.89 15.30 0.50
N TYR A 96 9.34 14.10 0.72
CA TYR A 96 8.97 13.60 2.03
C TYR A 96 10.18 13.56 2.99
N THR A 97 11.31 13.00 2.55
CA THR A 97 12.53 12.91 3.38
C THR A 97 13.13 14.27 3.74
N ARG A 98 12.88 15.30 2.92
CA ARG A 98 13.25 16.70 3.19
C ARG A 98 12.23 17.45 4.06
N GLY A 99 11.17 16.78 4.52
CA GLY A 99 10.10 17.39 5.31
C GLY A 99 9.16 18.30 4.50
N LEU A 100 9.16 18.19 3.16
CA LEU A 100 8.37 19.04 2.25
C LEU A 100 6.99 18.44 1.91
N GLY A 101 6.45 17.62 2.80
CA GLY A 101 5.12 17.03 2.67
C GLY A 101 4.91 15.77 3.50
N GLU A 102 3.67 15.31 3.56
CA GLU A 102 3.29 14.04 4.17
C GLU A 102 2.95 13.01 3.08
N ILE A 103 3.07 11.71 3.41
CA ILE A 103 2.82 10.60 2.47
C ILE A 103 1.42 10.70 1.81
N ASN A 104 0.39 11.09 2.56
CA ASN A 104 -0.98 11.17 2.06
C ASN A 104 -1.17 12.24 0.97
N PRO A 105 -0.85 13.53 1.21
CA PRO A 105 -0.82 14.56 0.16
C PRO A 105 0.05 14.16 -1.04
N LEU A 106 1.26 13.66 -0.79
CA LEU A 106 2.19 13.29 -1.84
C LEU A 106 1.67 12.13 -2.71
N SER A 107 1.03 11.12 -2.11
CA SER A 107 0.38 10.04 -2.88
C SER A 107 -0.74 10.54 -3.78
N THR A 108 -1.46 11.60 -3.35
CA THR A 108 -2.52 12.23 -4.14
C THR A 108 -1.91 13.04 -5.29
N GLU A 109 -0.82 13.77 -5.02
CA GLU A 109 -0.08 14.52 -6.03
C GLU A 109 0.46 13.61 -7.14
N VAL A 110 1.14 12.52 -6.77
CA VAL A 110 1.63 11.49 -7.71
C VAL A 110 0.48 10.95 -8.56
N SER A 111 -0.65 10.62 -7.92
CA SER A 111 -1.83 10.09 -8.59
C SER A 111 -2.41 11.06 -9.62
N ILE A 112 -2.53 12.33 -9.26
CA ILE A 112 -3.04 13.39 -10.16
C ILE A 112 -2.07 13.61 -11.32
N LYS A 113 -0.76 13.63 -11.06
CA LYS A 113 0.25 13.98 -12.06
C LYS A 113 0.48 12.87 -13.09
N THR A 114 0.39 11.61 -12.66
CA THR A 114 0.80 10.47 -13.50
C THR A 114 -0.36 9.55 -13.90
N GLY A 115 -1.53 9.68 -13.26
CA GLY A 115 -2.63 8.73 -13.41
C GLY A 115 -2.40 7.39 -12.68
N MET A 116 -1.35 7.28 -11.85
CA MET A 116 -1.15 6.15 -10.94
C MET A 116 -2.32 6.05 -9.96
N ASN A 117 -2.76 4.83 -9.63
CA ASN A 117 -3.74 4.64 -8.56
C ASN A 117 -3.17 5.21 -7.24
N ARG A 118 -3.93 6.09 -6.56
CA ARG A 118 -3.51 6.72 -5.31
C ARG A 118 -3.09 5.69 -4.24
N GLY A 119 -3.80 4.57 -4.13
CA GLY A 119 -3.46 3.49 -3.21
C GLY A 119 -2.10 2.87 -3.55
N SER A 120 -1.80 2.66 -4.84
CA SER A 120 -0.48 2.21 -5.28
C SER A 120 0.60 3.24 -4.96
N ALA A 121 0.37 4.53 -5.23
CA ALA A 121 1.32 5.60 -4.90
C ALA A 121 1.60 5.63 -3.39
N PHE A 122 0.57 5.50 -2.57
CA PHE A 122 0.68 5.41 -1.11
C PHE A 122 1.51 4.20 -0.66
N ILE A 123 1.25 3.01 -1.23
CA ILE A 123 2.01 1.79 -0.92
C ILE A 123 3.48 1.98 -1.26
N TYR A 124 3.81 2.49 -2.46
CA TYR A 124 5.22 2.66 -2.84
C TYR A 124 5.94 3.67 -1.95
N LEU A 125 5.30 4.81 -1.65
CA LEU A 125 5.87 5.81 -0.73
C LEU A 125 6.09 5.25 0.69
N THR A 126 5.15 4.43 1.18
CA THR A 126 5.27 3.78 2.48
C THR A 126 6.42 2.77 2.48
N VAL A 127 6.52 1.94 1.42
CA VAL A 127 7.61 0.97 1.28
C VAL A 127 8.97 1.66 1.27
N LEU A 128 9.13 2.72 0.47
CA LEU A 128 10.36 3.53 0.43
C LEU A 128 10.72 4.14 1.79
N THR A 129 9.72 4.64 2.50
CA THR A 129 9.91 5.22 3.83
C THR A 129 10.43 4.18 4.82
N ASN A 130 9.81 3.00 4.83
CA ASN A 130 10.21 1.91 5.72
C ASN A 130 11.61 1.37 5.35
N LEU A 131 11.91 1.25 4.06
CA LEU A 131 13.24 0.85 3.58
C LEU A 131 14.33 1.76 4.14
N VAL A 132 14.23 3.07 3.91
CA VAL A 132 15.25 4.03 4.37
C VAL A 132 15.34 4.12 5.89
N LYS A 133 14.24 3.85 6.61
CA LYS A 133 14.24 3.78 8.09
C LYS A 133 14.76 2.45 8.65
N GLY A 134 14.91 1.41 7.83
CA GLY A 134 15.22 0.06 8.31
C GLY A 134 14.04 -0.64 9.00
N GLU A 135 12.80 -0.18 8.75
CA GLU A 135 11.59 -0.73 9.34
C GLU A 135 10.99 -1.83 8.44
N PRO A 136 10.38 -2.89 8.99
CA PRO A 136 9.82 -3.97 8.19
C PRO A 136 8.61 -3.53 7.37
N ASN A 137 8.48 -4.09 6.18
CA ASN A 137 7.38 -3.88 5.25
C ASN A 137 6.41 -5.07 5.27
N THR A 138 5.13 -4.78 5.43
CA THR A 138 4.05 -5.80 5.34
C THR A 138 3.34 -5.78 4.01
N ARG A 139 3.55 -4.74 3.19
CA ARG A 139 3.05 -4.63 1.81
C ARG A 139 4.18 -4.92 0.83
N VAL A 140 3.80 -5.41 -0.35
CA VAL A 140 4.73 -5.68 -1.45
C VAL A 140 4.48 -4.74 -2.61
N VAL A 141 5.56 -4.44 -3.32
CA VAL A 141 5.55 -3.82 -4.65
C VAL A 141 6.05 -4.84 -5.67
N LYS A 142 5.98 -4.54 -6.97
CA LYS A 142 6.54 -5.46 -7.97
C LYS A 142 8.04 -5.62 -7.73
N TYR A 143 8.54 -6.86 -7.86
CA TYR A 143 9.95 -7.15 -7.59
C TYR A 143 10.90 -6.31 -8.46
N LYS A 144 10.60 -6.15 -9.75
CA LYS A 144 11.38 -5.30 -10.66
C LYS A 144 11.46 -3.85 -10.17
N ASP A 145 10.34 -3.32 -9.70
CA ASP A 145 10.26 -1.95 -9.19
C ASP A 145 11.03 -1.82 -7.87
N LEU A 146 10.95 -2.85 -7.01
CA LEU A 146 11.72 -2.90 -5.77
C LEU A 146 13.22 -2.81 -6.04
N VAL A 147 13.75 -3.65 -6.94
CA VAL A 147 15.18 -3.63 -7.31
C VAL A 147 15.59 -2.26 -7.84
N HIS A 148 14.79 -1.67 -8.74
CA HIS A 148 15.05 -0.33 -9.26
C HIS A 148 15.09 0.75 -8.16
N LEU A 149 14.18 0.68 -7.18
CA LEU A 149 14.16 1.60 -6.04
C LEU A 149 15.36 1.39 -5.11
N MET A 150 15.80 0.15 -4.90
CA MET A 150 17.02 -0.16 -4.13
C MET A 150 18.26 0.44 -4.80
N ASP A 151 18.37 0.36 -6.12
CA ASP A 151 19.46 0.98 -6.89
C ASP A 151 19.47 2.51 -6.72
N LYS A 152 18.29 3.14 -6.71
CA LYS A 152 18.16 4.58 -6.43
C LYS A 152 18.54 4.94 -5.00
N ILE A 153 18.17 4.13 -4.01
CA ILE A 153 18.60 4.34 -2.63
C ILE A 153 20.14 4.28 -2.55
N ARG A 154 20.78 3.28 -3.17
CA ARG A 154 22.25 3.14 -3.20
C ARG A 154 22.92 4.34 -3.86
N SER A 155 22.45 4.73 -5.04
CA SER A 155 23.09 5.75 -5.89
C SER A 155 22.82 7.19 -5.43
N GLU A 156 21.62 7.49 -4.93
CA GLU A 156 21.21 8.88 -4.61
C GLU A 156 21.22 9.20 -3.10
N LEU A 157 20.99 8.20 -2.22
CA LEU A 157 20.97 8.41 -0.76
C LEU A 157 22.22 7.87 -0.05
N GLY A 158 23.02 7.06 -0.75
CA GLY A 158 24.30 6.56 -0.29
C GLY A 158 24.21 5.29 0.56
N GLU A 159 25.39 4.75 0.85
CA GLU A 159 25.56 3.40 1.41
C GLU A 159 24.86 3.20 2.76
N SER A 160 24.87 4.21 3.64
CA SER A 160 24.21 4.08 4.94
C SER A 160 22.71 3.85 4.82
N GLN A 161 22.03 4.51 3.87
CA GLN A 161 20.59 4.32 3.68
C GLN A 161 20.30 3.02 2.91
N TYR A 162 21.22 2.61 2.05
CA TYR A 162 21.13 1.31 1.38
C TYR A 162 21.22 0.14 2.39
N GLN A 163 22.14 0.21 3.35
CA GLN A 163 22.24 -0.77 4.44
C GLN A 163 21.00 -0.79 5.34
N ASN A 164 20.36 0.36 5.58
CA ASN A 164 19.06 0.40 6.25
C ASN A 164 18.00 -0.33 5.43
N ALA A 165 17.96 -0.09 4.11
CA ALA A 165 17.02 -0.73 3.22
C ALA A 165 17.20 -2.26 3.15
N LEU A 166 18.44 -2.76 3.12
CA LEU A 166 18.72 -4.20 3.21
C LEU A 166 18.18 -4.80 4.52
N ARG A 167 18.45 -4.16 5.67
CA ARG A 167 17.91 -4.61 6.96
C ARG A 167 16.38 -4.59 6.99
N SER A 168 15.75 -3.58 6.39
CA SER A 168 14.28 -3.53 6.24
C SER A 168 13.77 -4.73 5.43
N LEU A 169 14.41 -5.05 4.30
CA LEU A 169 14.03 -6.19 3.47
C LEU A 169 14.17 -7.51 4.22
N GLU A 170 15.30 -7.76 4.87
CA GLU A 170 15.54 -8.96 5.66
C GLU A 170 14.49 -9.13 6.78
N ALA A 171 14.18 -8.04 7.49
CA ALA A 171 13.15 -8.04 8.52
C ALA A 171 11.72 -8.26 7.97
N SER A 172 11.50 -7.99 6.68
CA SER A 172 10.20 -8.16 6.00
C SER A 172 9.97 -9.59 5.51
N VAL A 173 11.04 -10.32 5.18
CA VAL A 173 10.98 -11.68 4.60
C VAL A 173 10.12 -12.65 5.42
N PRO A 174 10.24 -12.74 6.77
CA PRO A 174 9.42 -13.68 7.54
C PRO A 174 7.92 -13.44 7.37
N TYR A 175 7.49 -12.17 7.40
CA TYR A 175 6.09 -11.81 7.22
C TYR A 175 5.60 -12.14 5.81
N TRP A 176 6.39 -11.83 4.78
CA TRP A 176 6.01 -12.15 3.39
C TRP A 176 5.98 -13.65 3.15
N ARG A 177 6.92 -14.41 3.69
CA ARG A 177 6.95 -15.87 3.57
C ARG A 177 5.70 -16.51 4.19
N GLU A 178 5.21 -15.97 5.30
CA GLU A 178 4.02 -16.48 5.97
C GLU A 178 2.70 -16.00 5.32
N LYS A 179 2.62 -14.72 4.93
CA LYS A 179 1.35 -14.08 4.55
C LYS A 179 1.16 -13.90 3.04
N ILE A 180 2.21 -14.02 2.24
CA ILE A 180 2.18 -13.76 0.80
C ILE A 180 2.58 -15.03 0.06
N SER A 181 1.62 -15.62 -0.64
CA SER A 181 1.87 -16.79 -1.46
C SER A 181 2.77 -16.45 -2.66
N GLY A 182 3.68 -17.37 -3.00
CA GLY A 182 4.54 -17.26 -4.19
C GLY A 182 6.01 -17.09 -3.85
N THR A 183 6.80 -16.71 -4.86
CA THR A 183 8.28 -16.67 -4.78
C THR A 183 8.83 -15.30 -4.38
N PHE A 184 7.98 -14.36 -3.99
CA PHE A 184 8.42 -12.99 -3.68
C PHE A 184 9.40 -12.94 -2.52
N ALA A 185 9.10 -13.62 -1.41
CA ALA A 185 9.97 -13.68 -0.25
C ALA A 185 11.34 -14.31 -0.58
N ASP A 186 11.35 -15.41 -1.35
CA ASP A 186 12.59 -16.08 -1.77
C ASP A 186 13.44 -15.20 -2.69
N LYS A 187 12.80 -14.45 -3.61
CA LYS A 187 13.51 -13.49 -4.48
C LYS A 187 14.18 -12.38 -3.66
N VAL A 188 13.47 -11.83 -2.68
CA VAL A 188 14.04 -10.78 -1.81
C VAL A 188 15.15 -11.32 -0.92
N GLU A 189 14.99 -12.51 -0.35
CA GLU A 189 16.02 -13.16 0.47
C GLU A 189 17.30 -13.40 -0.33
N ASN A 190 17.18 -13.92 -1.56
CA ASN A 190 18.32 -14.07 -2.46
C ASN A 190 18.97 -12.71 -2.77
N TYR A 191 18.18 -11.68 -3.07
CA TYR A 191 18.70 -10.32 -3.28
C TYR A 191 19.52 -9.83 -2.09
N CYS A 192 19.01 -9.97 -0.85
CA CYS A 192 19.73 -9.52 0.34
C CYS A 192 21.04 -10.30 0.53
N ARG A 193 21.05 -11.61 0.29
CA ARG A 193 22.26 -12.44 0.39
C ARG A 193 23.34 -12.02 -0.62
N ASP A 194 22.93 -11.70 -1.83
CA ASP A 194 23.86 -11.31 -2.90
C ASP A 194 24.50 -9.94 -2.62
N HIS A 195 23.79 -9.05 -1.92
CA HIS A 195 24.24 -7.68 -1.61
C HIS A 195 24.80 -7.50 -0.19
N SER A 196 24.76 -8.54 0.66
CA SER A 196 25.39 -8.54 1.99
C SER A 196 26.85 -8.98 1.97
N ASN A 197 27.33 -9.49 0.82
CA ASN A 197 28.71 -9.96 0.63
C ASN A 197 29.57 -9.00 -0.23
N GLU A 198 29.06 -7.81 -0.57
CA GLU A 198 29.80 -6.70 -1.18
C GLU A 198 30.29 -5.72 -0.11
#